data_AF-A0A8C9Y8M2-F1
#
_entry.id   AF-A0A8C9Y8M2-F1
#
_cell.length_a   1.000
_cell.length_b   1.000
_cell.length_c   1.000
_cell.angle_alpha   90.00
_cell.angle_beta   90.00
_cell.angle_gamma   90.00
#
_symmetry.space_group_name_H-M   'P 1'
#
loop_
_entity.id
_entity.type
_entity.pdbx_description
1 polymer ?
#
loop_
_entity_poly.entity_id
_entity_poly.type
_entity_poly.pdbx_seq_one_letter_code
_entity_poly.pdbx_strand_id
1 'polypeptide(L)'
;RSKIEPLPVSCQFDYYNSMMINSVDEDGNSLELGGDFPLEENEHFNNMPVNTLQSDIQIPTNVYNKDPNILNAIYNSEALNDVFISNFQKDPTLTWQFFGSSTGFFRIYPGIKWTPDANGVAAFDCRNRNWYIQAATSPKDIIIMVDISGSMKGLKMTIAKHTINTILDTLGENDFVNVIAYTDYVRYVEPCFRGTLVQADLDNREVRPASAAWRLKHARTNGQGSMCNQAIMLITDGAMEDFESVFEEFNWPERRVRTIFTYLIGREMTFAQNTKWIACNNKGYYTHISTLADVQENVMEYLHVLSRPMVINHDHDIIWTEAYMDTVVTQSLLLMTSVAMPVFSKKKETLSHGILLGVVGTDIPLTEVMKLAPRYMLGAHGYSFLITNNGYILAHPDLRPLVNDLRQR
;
A
#
# COMPACT_ATOMS: atom_id res chain seq x y z
N ARG A 1 -11.82 -49.42 22.29
CA ARG A 1 -12.40 -48.18 21.72
C ARG A 1 -12.42 -47.12 22.82
N SER A 2 -11.30 -46.44 23.03
CA SER A 2 -11.19 -45.26 23.89
C SER A 2 -11.88 -44.11 23.17
N LYS A 3 -12.95 -43.58 23.75
CA LYS A 3 -13.60 -42.36 23.29
C LYS A 3 -12.64 -41.21 23.55
N ILE A 4 -12.18 -40.56 22.48
CA ILE A 4 -11.56 -39.24 22.56
C ILE A 4 -12.74 -38.29 22.72
N GLU A 5 -12.84 -37.67 23.90
CA GLU A 5 -13.74 -36.53 24.10
C GLU A 5 -13.24 -35.36 23.23
N PRO A 6 -14.12 -34.67 22.49
CA PRO A 6 -13.74 -33.46 21.80
C PRO A 6 -13.44 -32.37 22.84
N LEU A 7 -12.23 -31.80 22.77
CA LEU A 7 -11.83 -30.63 23.55
C LEU A 7 -12.84 -29.48 23.35
N PRO A 8 -13.37 -28.87 24.42
CA PRO A 8 -14.25 -27.72 24.31
C PRO A 8 -13.45 -26.44 24.52
N VAL A 9 -12.97 -25.78 23.47
CA VAL A 9 -12.62 -24.35 23.54
C VAL A 9 -12.80 -23.72 22.15
N SER A 10 -13.96 -23.15 21.86
CA SER A 10 -14.03 -22.06 20.88
C SER A 10 -13.52 -20.81 21.61
N CYS A 11 -12.23 -20.49 21.48
CA CYS A 11 -11.74 -19.18 21.93
C CYS A 11 -12.43 -18.12 21.05
N GLN A 12 -13.47 -17.47 21.57
CA GLN A 12 -13.96 -16.22 21.01
C GLN A 12 -12.94 -15.15 21.42
N PHE A 13 -12.27 -14.57 20.44
CA PHE A 13 -11.34 -13.46 20.65
C PHE A 13 -12.09 -12.17 20.35
N ASP A 14 -12.42 -11.44 21.41
CA ASP A 14 -13.07 -10.13 21.28
C ASP A 14 -12.00 -9.05 21.14
N TYR A 15 -12.22 -8.12 20.22
CA TYR A 15 -11.39 -6.92 20.04
C TYR A 15 -12.30 -5.72 19.78
N TYR A 16 -11.77 -4.52 20.01
CA TYR A 16 -12.49 -3.28 19.76
C TYR A 16 -12.39 -2.89 18.28
N ASN A 17 -13.51 -2.97 17.57
CA ASN A 17 -13.60 -2.51 16.18
C ASN A 17 -13.91 -1.02 16.13
N SER A 18 -13.01 -0.23 15.57
CA SER A 18 -13.07 1.23 15.53
C SER A 18 -14.36 1.80 14.91
N MET A 19 -15.00 1.04 14.02
CA MET A 19 -16.27 1.40 13.37
C MET A 19 -17.50 1.13 14.24
N MET A 20 -17.41 0.19 15.18
CA MET A 20 -18.51 -0.30 16.01
C MET A 20 -18.43 0.18 17.46
N ILE A 21 -17.32 0.82 17.84
CA ILE A 21 -17.12 1.35 19.19
C ILE A 21 -18.26 2.30 19.61
N ASN A 22 -18.77 2.08 20.83
CA ASN A 22 -19.85 2.88 21.44
C ASN A 22 -21.09 3.00 20.54
N SER A 23 -21.35 1.99 19.70
CA SER A 23 -22.58 1.91 18.91
C SER A 23 -23.51 0.87 19.52
N VAL A 24 -24.78 1.22 19.59
CA VAL A 24 -25.84 0.38 20.19
C VAL A 24 -26.77 -0.09 19.08
N ASP A 25 -27.28 -1.31 19.24
CA ASP A 25 -28.31 -1.89 18.39
C ASP A 25 -29.69 -1.25 18.67
N GLU A 26 -30.71 -1.59 17.86
CA GLU A 26 -32.09 -1.09 18.02
C GLU A 26 -32.67 -1.40 19.40
N ASP A 27 -32.20 -2.49 20.04
CA ASP A 27 -32.59 -2.93 21.38
C ASP A 27 -31.77 -2.27 22.52
N GLY A 28 -30.85 -1.36 22.20
CA GLY A 28 -30.01 -0.66 23.18
C GLY A 28 -28.82 -1.46 23.73
N ASN A 29 -28.55 -2.64 23.18
CA ASN A 29 -27.36 -3.44 23.51
C ASN A 29 -26.15 -2.95 22.71
N SER A 30 -24.95 -2.97 23.29
CA SER A 30 -23.72 -2.66 22.56
C SER A 30 -23.52 -3.66 21.41
N LEU A 31 -23.19 -3.15 20.23
CA LEU A 31 -22.92 -3.97 19.05
C LEU A 31 -21.74 -4.94 19.30
N GLU A 32 -21.79 -6.12 18.68
CA GLU A 32 -20.72 -7.13 18.75
C GLU A 32 -19.39 -6.48 18.30
N LEU A 33 -18.30 -6.61 19.07
CA LEU A 33 -17.00 -5.94 18.88
C LEU A 33 -16.99 -4.40 19.07
N GLY A 34 -18.12 -3.80 19.45
CA GLY A 34 -18.20 -2.38 19.80
C GLY A 34 -17.73 -2.11 21.23
N GLY A 35 -18.30 -2.83 22.20
CA GLY A 35 -17.99 -2.68 23.62
C GLY A 35 -18.10 -1.25 24.17
N ASP A 36 -17.83 -1.09 25.45
CA ASP A 36 -17.69 0.24 26.06
C ASP A 36 -16.23 0.68 25.94
N PHE A 37 -15.98 1.76 25.18
CA PHE A 37 -14.66 2.30 24.94
C PHE A 37 -14.65 3.80 25.30
N PRO A 38 -14.10 4.18 26.48
CA PRO A 38 -14.11 5.57 26.90
C PRO A 38 -13.23 6.41 25.97
N LEU A 39 -13.80 7.46 25.39
CA LEU A 39 -13.09 8.41 24.55
C LEU A 39 -13.06 9.77 25.25
N GLU A 40 -11.87 10.34 25.38
CA GLU A 40 -11.63 11.65 25.99
C GLU A 40 -11.05 12.61 24.95
N GLU A 41 -11.51 13.85 24.95
CA GLU A 41 -10.95 14.88 24.06
C GLU A 41 -9.53 15.24 24.48
N ASN A 42 -8.60 15.23 23.53
CA ASN A 42 -7.19 15.52 23.80
C ASN A 42 -6.65 16.61 22.87
N GLU A 43 -6.15 17.71 23.46
CA GLU A 43 -5.57 18.85 22.72
C GLU A 43 -4.42 18.44 21.80
N HIS A 44 -3.60 17.46 22.21
CA HIS A 44 -2.49 16.95 21.42
C HIS A 44 -2.95 16.33 20.08
N PHE A 45 -4.13 15.74 20.09
CA PHE A 45 -4.78 15.16 18.93
C PHE A 45 -5.86 16.10 18.36
N ASN A 46 -5.64 17.42 18.42
CA ASN A 46 -6.58 18.45 17.92
C ASN A 46 -8.00 18.35 18.50
N ASN A 47 -8.12 18.07 19.81
CA ASN A 47 -9.38 17.86 20.52
C ASN A 47 -10.21 16.70 20.00
N MET A 48 -9.57 15.72 19.36
CA MET A 48 -10.26 14.49 18.98
C MET A 48 -10.57 13.62 20.21
N PRO A 49 -11.73 12.95 20.21
CA PRO A 49 -12.06 11.95 21.21
C PRO A 49 -11.19 10.71 20.98
N VAL A 50 -10.21 10.50 21.85
CA VAL A 50 -9.23 9.42 21.80
C VAL A 50 -9.25 8.60 23.09
N ASN A 51 -8.86 7.33 23.01
CA ASN A 51 -8.64 6.49 24.18
C ASN A 51 -7.13 6.21 24.33
N THR A 52 -6.52 6.79 25.35
CA THR A 52 -5.09 6.58 25.64
C THR A 52 -4.79 5.29 26.39
N LEU A 53 -5.82 4.57 26.86
CA LEU A 53 -5.66 3.32 27.61
C LEU A 53 -5.50 2.10 26.71
N GLN A 54 -6.03 2.13 25.49
CA GLN A 54 -6.04 0.97 24.60
C GLN A 54 -6.04 1.37 23.12
N SER A 55 -5.47 0.51 22.26
CA SER A 55 -5.60 0.62 20.81
C SER A 55 -6.93 0.06 20.32
N ASP A 56 -7.40 0.55 19.19
CA ASP A 56 -8.53 0.00 18.43
C ASP A 56 -8.03 -0.67 17.14
N ILE A 57 -8.95 -1.37 16.47
CA ILE A 57 -8.67 -2.05 15.20
C ILE A 57 -9.70 -1.62 14.16
N GLN A 58 -9.21 -1.15 13.02
CA GLN A 58 -9.99 -0.91 11.83
C GLN A 58 -9.86 -2.10 10.88
N ILE A 59 -10.99 -2.55 10.33
CA ILE A 59 -11.04 -3.57 9.29
C ILE A 59 -11.71 -2.95 8.06
N PRO A 60 -11.06 -3.04 6.88
CA PRO A 60 -11.66 -2.59 5.62
C PRO A 60 -12.98 -3.31 5.31
N THR A 61 -13.92 -2.65 4.65
CA THR A 61 -15.27 -3.21 4.37
C THR A 61 -15.24 -4.45 3.47
N ASN A 62 -14.21 -4.61 2.63
CA ASN A 62 -14.03 -5.79 1.77
C ASN A 62 -13.49 -7.03 2.52
N VAL A 63 -13.07 -6.88 3.79
CA VAL A 63 -12.43 -7.94 4.56
C VAL A 63 -13.39 -8.49 5.61
N TYR A 64 -13.53 -9.82 5.68
CA TYR A 64 -14.43 -10.47 6.64
C TYR A 64 -13.83 -10.52 8.04
N ASN A 65 -14.47 -9.83 8.99
CA ASN A 65 -13.99 -9.64 10.36
C ASN A 65 -13.94 -10.92 11.23
N LYS A 66 -14.62 -12.01 10.84
CA LYS A 66 -14.59 -13.30 11.55
C LYS A 66 -13.72 -14.36 10.86
N ASP A 67 -12.88 -13.96 9.89
CA ASP A 67 -11.91 -14.88 9.29
C ASP A 67 -10.92 -15.38 10.39
N PRO A 68 -10.75 -16.71 10.56
CA PRO A 68 -9.84 -17.27 11.55
C PRO A 68 -8.39 -16.76 11.42
N ASN A 69 -7.91 -16.48 10.20
CA ASN A 69 -6.57 -15.96 9.98
C ASN A 69 -6.42 -14.54 10.53
N ILE A 70 -7.45 -13.72 10.36
CA ILE A 70 -7.49 -12.34 10.87
C ILE A 70 -7.59 -12.34 12.38
N LEU A 71 -8.50 -13.14 12.96
CA LEU A 71 -8.65 -13.25 14.41
C LEU A 71 -7.34 -13.69 15.09
N ASN A 72 -6.65 -14.69 14.53
CA ASN A 72 -5.35 -15.13 15.04
C ASN A 72 -4.29 -14.01 14.94
N ALA A 73 -4.28 -13.25 13.86
CA ALA A 73 -3.34 -12.15 13.67
C ALA A 73 -3.65 -10.96 14.60
N ILE A 74 -4.92 -10.67 14.84
CA ILE A 74 -5.40 -9.68 15.81
C ILE A 74 -4.95 -10.06 17.22
N TYR A 75 -5.15 -11.32 17.61
CA TYR A 75 -4.71 -11.84 18.89
C TYR A 75 -3.19 -11.69 19.07
N ASN A 76 -2.40 -12.05 18.06
CA ASN A 76 -0.94 -11.88 18.11
C ASN A 76 -0.52 -10.39 18.23
N SER A 77 -1.32 -9.47 17.70
CA SER A 77 -1.05 -8.02 17.77
C SER A 77 -1.43 -7.39 19.11
N GLU A 78 -2.09 -8.12 20.02
CA GLU A 78 -2.53 -7.60 21.32
C GLU A 78 -1.37 -7.12 22.19
N ALA A 79 -0.22 -7.81 22.12
CA ALA A 79 1.00 -7.46 22.83
C ALA A 79 1.59 -6.09 22.43
N LEU A 80 1.13 -5.49 21.32
CA LEU A 80 1.55 -4.14 20.92
C LEU A 80 0.95 -3.05 21.82
N ASN A 81 -0.16 -3.32 22.51
CA ASN A 81 -0.81 -2.33 23.38
C ASN A 81 0.13 -1.79 24.46
N ASP A 82 0.79 -2.70 25.19
CA ASP A 82 1.72 -2.33 26.26
C ASP A 82 2.91 -1.52 25.72
N VAL A 83 3.36 -1.85 24.51
CA VAL A 83 4.47 -1.14 23.84
C VAL A 83 4.03 0.26 23.43
N PHE A 84 2.85 0.42 22.84
CA PHE A 84 2.33 1.73 22.43
C PHE A 84 2.15 2.67 23.61
N ILE A 85 1.58 2.16 24.72
CA ILE A 85 1.42 2.91 25.97
C ILE A 85 2.78 3.29 26.55
N SER A 86 3.74 2.34 26.59
CA SER A 86 5.09 2.61 27.07
C SER A 86 5.82 3.68 26.26
N ASN A 87 5.64 3.68 24.94
CA ASN A 87 6.24 4.67 24.05
C ASN A 87 5.65 6.06 24.31
N PHE A 88 4.33 6.17 24.43
CA PHE A 88 3.66 7.44 24.71
C PHE A 88 3.99 7.99 26.11
N GLN A 89 4.17 7.12 27.10
CA GLN A 89 4.64 7.52 28.43
C GLN A 89 6.08 8.03 28.43
N LYS A 90 6.94 7.48 27.56
CA LYS A 90 8.33 7.94 27.41
C LYS A 90 8.41 9.26 26.65
N ASP A 91 7.61 9.41 25.61
CA ASP A 91 7.57 10.60 24.77
C ASP A 91 6.12 11.05 24.52
N PRO A 92 5.62 12.03 25.30
CA PRO A 92 4.28 12.59 25.13
C PRO A 92 4.09 13.36 23.81
N THR A 93 5.15 13.63 23.05
CA THR A 93 5.05 14.35 21.77
C THR A 93 4.70 13.42 20.59
N LEU A 94 4.79 12.10 20.79
CA LEU A 94 4.38 11.11 19.79
C LEU A 94 2.91 11.29 19.43
N THR A 95 2.60 11.19 18.14
CA THR A 95 1.21 11.25 17.65
C THR A 95 0.65 9.85 17.48
N TRP A 96 0.31 9.46 16.24
CA TRP A 96 -0.21 8.15 15.93
C TRP A 96 0.90 7.12 15.91
N GLN A 97 0.64 5.99 16.55
CA GLN A 97 1.41 4.76 16.41
C GLN A 97 0.48 3.72 15.82
N PHE A 98 0.92 3.02 14.79
CA PHE A 98 0.05 2.07 14.11
C PHE A 98 0.80 0.85 13.57
N PHE A 99 0.01 -0.20 13.37
CA PHE A 99 0.44 -1.45 12.74
C PHE A 99 -0.58 -1.81 11.65
N GLY A 100 -0.11 -1.82 10.40
CA GLY A 100 -0.85 -2.38 9.27
C GLY A 100 -0.48 -3.84 9.07
N SER A 101 -1.45 -4.74 9.14
CA SER A 101 -1.22 -6.17 8.90
C SER A 101 -1.21 -6.49 7.40
N SER A 102 -0.47 -7.52 7.00
CA SER A 102 -0.60 -8.12 5.66
C SER A 102 -2.00 -8.67 5.38
N THR A 103 -2.72 -9.07 6.43
CA THR A 103 -4.11 -9.55 6.34
C THR A 103 -5.15 -8.45 6.18
N GLY A 104 -4.74 -7.17 6.20
CA GLY A 104 -5.58 -6.01 5.89
C GLY A 104 -6.14 -5.25 7.09
N PHE A 105 -6.13 -5.82 8.31
CA PHE A 105 -6.54 -5.04 9.49
C PHE A 105 -5.48 -4.01 9.88
N PHE A 106 -5.94 -2.90 10.45
CA PHE A 106 -5.13 -1.77 10.87
C PHE A 106 -5.35 -1.51 12.36
N ARG A 107 -4.29 -1.58 13.17
CA ARG A 107 -4.34 -1.26 14.61
C ARG A 107 -3.73 0.12 14.83
N ILE A 108 -4.42 1.02 15.54
CA ILE A 108 -3.95 2.38 15.80
C ILE A 108 -4.04 2.71 17.29
N TYR A 109 -3.05 3.48 17.76
CA TYR A 109 -2.97 3.98 19.12
C TYR A 109 -2.62 5.48 19.10
N PRO A 110 -3.26 6.30 19.94
CA PRO A 110 -4.43 6.02 20.79
C PRO A 110 -5.67 5.55 20.00
N GLY A 111 -6.57 4.79 20.62
CA GLY A 111 -7.74 4.27 19.93
C GLY A 111 -8.76 5.36 19.60
N ILE A 112 -9.42 5.28 18.45
CA ILE A 112 -10.36 6.30 17.98
C ILE A 112 -11.67 5.71 17.47
N LYS A 113 -12.74 6.51 17.47
CA LYS A 113 -13.96 6.11 16.77
C LYS A 113 -13.89 6.54 15.31
N TRP A 114 -13.93 5.57 14.41
CA TRP A 114 -13.97 5.83 12.98
C TRP A 114 -15.41 6.06 12.54
N THR A 115 -15.61 7.10 11.73
CA THR A 115 -16.91 7.37 11.11
C THR A 115 -16.89 6.86 9.67
N PRO A 116 -17.83 6.00 9.26
CA PRO A 116 -17.96 5.61 7.87
C PRO A 116 -18.33 6.82 7.00
N ASP A 117 -18.14 6.67 5.69
CA ASP A 117 -18.70 7.61 4.73
C ASP A 117 -20.26 7.62 4.78
N ALA A 118 -20.88 8.53 4.03
CA ALA A 118 -22.34 8.65 3.96
C ALA A 118 -23.05 7.35 3.51
N ASN A 119 -22.32 6.40 2.92
CA ASN A 119 -22.83 5.11 2.46
C ASN A 119 -22.50 3.96 3.42
N GLY A 120 -21.88 4.23 4.58
CA GLY A 120 -21.49 3.19 5.53
C GLY A 120 -20.16 2.48 5.21
N VAL A 121 -19.41 2.94 4.21
CA VAL A 121 -18.19 2.28 3.71
C VAL A 121 -16.94 2.89 4.34
N ALA A 122 -16.05 2.03 4.84
CA ALA A 122 -14.72 2.40 5.25
C ALA A 122 -13.76 2.16 4.08
N ALA A 123 -13.50 3.22 3.30
CA ALA A 123 -12.60 3.16 2.14
C ALA A 123 -11.11 3.02 2.52
N PHE A 124 -10.77 3.05 3.81
CA PHE A 124 -9.40 2.94 4.28
C PHE A 124 -8.93 1.48 4.25
N ASP A 125 -7.90 1.20 3.45
CA ASP A 125 -7.08 -0.01 3.52
C ASP A 125 -5.63 0.40 3.77
N CYS A 126 -5.00 -0.17 4.79
CA CYS A 126 -3.62 0.14 5.15
C CYS A 126 -2.62 -0.32 4.08
N ARG A 127 -2.92 -1.42 3.35
CA ARG A 127 -2.02 -2.01 2.35
C ARG A 127 -1.83 -1.13 1.12
N ASN A 128 -2.81 -0.27 0.85
CA ASN A 128 -2.80 0.65 -0.29
C ASN A 128 -2.07 1.96 0.02
N ARG A 129 -1.59 2.15 1.25
CA ARG A 129 -0.96 3.41 1.67
C ARG A 129 0.51 3.43 1.29
N ASN A 130 1.00 4.61 0.91
CA ASN A 130 2.39 4.79 0.48
C ASN A 130 3.39 4.39 1.58
N TRP A 131 3.12 4.71 2.85
CA TRP A 131 3.95 4.27 3.99
C TRP A 131 4.04 2.74 4.09
N TYR A 132 2.97 2.02 3.78
CA TYR A 132 2.95 0.56 3.80
C TYR A 132 3.76 0.02 2.63
N ILE A 133 3.48 0.50 1.40
CA ILE A 133 4.09 -0.01 0.17
C ILE A 133 5.60 0.25 0.14
N GLN A 134 6.02 1.47 0.51
CA GLN A 134 7.44 1.84 0.53
C GLN A 134 8.21 1.11 1.63
N ALA A 135 7.57 0.79 2.76
CA ALA A 135 8.22 0.01 3.81
C ALA A 135 8.25 -1.48 3.47
N ALA A 136 7.22 -2.00 2.81
CA ALA A 136 7.11 -3.40 2.45
C ALA A 136 8.01 -3.80 1.27
N THR A 137 8.36 -2.87 0.38
CA THR A 137 9.08 -3.16 -0.85
C THR A 137 10.20 -2.15 -1.14
N SER A 138 11.30 -2.63 -1.75
CA SER A 138 12.35 -1.74 -2.25
C SER A 138 11.94 -1.06 -3.56
N PRO A 139 12.57 0.07 -3.92
CA PRO A 139 12.34 0.77 -5.19
C PRO A 139 12.40 -0.18 -6.41
N LYS A 140 11.50 0.06 -7.37
CA LYS A 140 11.26 -0.87 -8.48
C LYS A 140 11.19 -0.21 -9.84
N ASP A 141 11.74 -0.91 -10.84
CA ASP A 141 11.70 -0.60 -12.26
C ASP A 141 10.70 -1.55 -12.94
N ILE A 142 9.52 -1.05 -13.28
CA ILE A 142 8.41 -1.85 -13.81
C ILE A 142 8.15 -1.53 -15.28
N ILE A 143 8.01 -2.58 -16.09
CA ILE A 143 7.45 -2.47 -17.43
C ILE A 143 6.07 -3.14 -17.44
N ILE A 144 5.04 -2.37 -17.75
CA ILE A 144 3.68 -2.90 -17.88
C ILE A 144 3.42 -3.19 -19.35
N MET A 145 3.21 -4.46 -19.69
CA MET A 145 2.88 -4.93 -21.03
C MET A 145 1.40 -5.25 -21.12
N VAL A 146 0.69 -4.59 -22.05
CA VAL A 146 -0.76 -4.67 -22.17
C VAL A 146 -1.15 -5.22 -23.53
N ASP A 147 -1.93 -6.28 -23.52
CA ASP A 147 -2.53 -6.86 -24.71
C ASP A 147 -3.66 -5.95 -25.24
N ILE A 148 -3.51 -5.49 -26.49
CA ILE A 148 -4.50 -4.66 -27.20
C ILE A 148 -5.09 -5.41 -28.41
N SER A 149 -4.99 -6.74 -28.42
CA SER A 149 -5.56 -7.60 -29.45
C SER A 149 -7.10 -7.49 -29.50
N GLY A 150 -7.68 -8.09 -30.55
CA GLY A 150 -9.13 -8.06 -30.77
C GLY A 150 -9.95 -8.69 -29.64
N SER A 151 -9.41 -9.70 -28.94
CA SER A 151 -10.06 -10.43 -27.85
C SER A 151 -10.23 -9.57 -26.59
N MET A 152 -9.33 -8.62 -26.39
CA MET A 152 -9.35 -7.69 -25.26
C MET A 152 -10.42 -6.59 -25.38
N LYS A 153 -11.10 -6.44 -26.52
CA LYS A 153 -12.10 -5.39 -26.72
C LYS A 153 -13.29 -5.51 -25.76
N GLY A 154 -13.87 -4.37 -25.39
CA GLY A 154 -15.05 -4.31 -24.51
C GLY A 154 -14.69 -4.33 -23.02
N LEU A 155 -15.38 -5.16 -22.24
CA LEU A 155 -15.23 -5.21 -20.77
C LEU A 155 -13.81 -5.57 -20.33
N LYS A 156 -13.13 -6.48 -21.04
CA LYS A 156 -11.76 -6.91 -20.75
C LYS A 156 -10.79 -5.73 -20.78
N MET A 157 -10.86 -4.86 -21.80
CA MET A 157 -10.05 -3.64 -21.88
C MET A 157 -10.34 -2.67 -20.74
N THR A 158 -11.60 -2.54 -20.30
CA THR A 158 -11.95 -1.69 -19.15
C THR A 158 -11.32 -2.22 -17.86
N ILE A 159 -11.37 -3.54 -17.65
CA ILE A 159 -10.70 -4.19 -16.51
C ILE A 159 -9.18 -4.02 -16.61
N ALA A 160 -8.59 -4.15 -17.81
CA ALA A 160 -7.16 -3.96 -18.03
C ALA A 160 -6.73 -2.53 -17.67
N LYS A 161 -7.45 -1.53 -18.17
CA LYS A 161 -7.21 -0.12 -17.82
C LYS A 161 -7.32 0.15 -16.33
N HIS A 162 -8.34 -0.43 -15.68
CA HIS A 162 -8.49 -0.29 -14.23
C HIS A 162 -7.31 -0.94 -13.49
N THR A 163 -6.89 -2.14 -13.92
CA THR A 163 -5.73 -2.86 -13.36
C THR A 163 -4.44 -2.04 -13.52
N ILE A 164 -4.20 -1.44 -14.69
CA ILE A 164 -3.03 -0.57 -14.92
C ILE A 164 -3.07 0.63 -13.98
N ASN A 165 -4.22 1.30 -13.86
CA ASN A 165 -4.35 2.44 -12.96
C ASN A 165 -4.11 2.03 -11.51
N THR A 166 -4.67 0.90 -11.06
CA THR A 166 -4.43 0.37 -9.70
C THR A 166 -2.96 0.01 -9.47
N ILE A 167 -2.27 -0.56 -10.47
CA ILE A 167 -0.82 -0.82 -10.38
C ILE A 167 -0.05 0.50 -10.30
N LEU A 168 -0.34 1.46 -11.17
CA LEU A 168 0.28 2.79 -11.12
C LEU A 168 0.03 3.45 -9.76
N ASP A 169 -1.13 3.19 -9.16
CA ASP A 169 -1.47 3.72 -7.85
C ASP A 169 -0.58 3.24 -6.71
N THR A 170 -0.01 2.05 -6.86
CA THR A 170 0.96 1.47 -5.92
C THR A 170 2.40 1.92 -6.11
N LEU A 171 2.70 2.74 -7.12
CA LEU A 171 4.06 3.20 -7.39
C LEU A 171 4.34 4.50 -6.64
N GLY A 172 5.47 4.52 -5.93
CA GLY A 172 5.97 5.71 -5.24
C GLY A 172 6.91 6.53 -6.09
N GLU A 173 7.36 7.66 -5.55
CA GLU A 173 8.27 8.59 -6.25
C GLU A 173 9.65 7.97 -6.56
N ASN A 174 10.07 6.95 -5.81
CA ASN A 174 11.35 6.27 -6.05
C ASN A 174 11.27 5.19 -7.14
N ASP A 175 10.07 4.93 -7.67
CA ASP A 175 9.83 3.88 -8.65
C ASP A 175 9.87 4.43 -10.08
N PHE A 176 10.27 3.57 -11.02
CA PHE A 176 10.30 3.89 -12.44
C PHE A 176 9.39 2.95 -13.21
N VAL A 177 8.61 3.51 -14.15
CA VAL A 177 7.61 2.76 -14.91
C VAL A 177 7.65 3.12 -16.39
N ASN A 178 7.24 2.18 -17.24
CA ASN A 178 6.84 2.44 -18.61
C ASN A 178 5.72 1.48 -19.02
N VAL A 179 4.77 1.96 -19.83
CA VAL A 179 3.62 1.18 -20.29
C VAL A 179 3.72 0.94 -21.80
N ILE A 180 3.70 -0.33 -22.17
CA ILE A 180 3.87 -0.82 -23.52
C ILE A 180 2.64 -1.61 -23.92
N ALA A 181 2.01 -1.23 -25.02
CA ALA A 181 0.90 -1.96 -25.62
C ALA A 181 1.42 -2.86 -26.75
N TYR A 182 0.90 -4.08 -26.85
CA TYR A 182 1.30 -5.02 -27.91
C TYR A 182 0.10 -5.65 -28.62
N THR A 183 0.24 -5.81 -29.94
CA THR A 183 -0.47 -6.76 -30.79
C THR A 183 0.59 -7.56 -31.56
N ASP A 184 0.49 -7.66 -32.90
CA ASP A 184 1.58 -8.12 -33.78
C ASP A 184 2.83 -7.19 -33.77
N TYR A 185 2.70 -5.99 -33.21
CA TYR A 185 3.77 -5.02 -33.06
C TYR A 185 3.71 -4.36 -31.68
N VAL A 186 4.85 -3.84 -31.25
CA VAL A 186 5.00 -3.17 -29.96
C VAL A 186 4.81 -1.66 -30.14
N ARG A 187 3.95 -1.05 -29.32
CA ARG A 187 3.74 0.41 -29.25
C ARG A 187 3.90 0.91 -27.82
N TYR A 188 4.64 1.99 -27.65
CA TYR A 188 4.64 2.73 -26.39
C TYR A 188 3.34 3.51 -26.28
N VAL A 189 2.70 3.47 -25.10
CA VAL A 189 1.46 4.23 -24.86
C VAL A 189 1.73 5.73 -25.00
N GLU A 190 2.86 6.20 -24.47
CA GLU A 190 3.37 7.55 -24.65
C GLU A 190 4.65 7.52 -25.52
N PRO A 191 4.60 8.02 -26.76
CA PRO A 191 5.76 8.04 -27.67
C PRO A 191 6.98 8.76 -27.10
N CYS A 192 6.79 9.75 -26.22
CA CYS A 192 7.89 10.49 -25.60
C CYS A 192 8.76 9.60 -24.69
N PHE A 193 8.23 8.50 -24.18
CA PHE A 193 8.92 7.59 -23.26
C PHE A 193 9.54 6.37 -23.96
N ARG A 194 9.78 6.48 -25.28
CA ARG A 194 10.34 5.39 -26.07
C ARG A 194 11.75 5.03 -25.62
N GLY A 195 11.90 3.82 -25.09
CA GLY A 195 13.19 3.26 -24.68
C GLY A 195 13.73 3.78 -23.33
N THR A 196 12.91 4.51 -22.57
CA THR A 196 13.27 5.03 -21.25
C THR A 196 12.21 4.66 -20.22
N LEU A 197 12.63 4.38 -19.00
CA LEU A 197 11.71 4.34 -17.86
C LEU A 197 11.54 5.76 -17.31
N VAL A 198 10.32 6.10 -16.88
CA VAL A 198 10.02 7.40 -16.27
C VAL A 198 9.71 7.23 -14.80
N GLN A 199 10.08 8.22 -14.00
CA GLN A 199 9.76 8.24 -12.58
C GLN A 199 8.24 8.30 -12.39
N ALA A 200 7.70 7.49 -11.49
CA ALA A 200 6.27 7.39 -11.21
C ALA A 200 5.77 8.52 -10.29
N ASP A 201 6.09 9.77 -10.62
CA ASP A 201 5.55 10.94 -9.93
C ASP A 201 4.06 11.16 -10.25
N LEU A 202 3.38 11.99 -9.44
CA LEU A 202 1.96 12.28 -9.64
C LEU A 202 1.66 12.83 -11.03
N ASP A 203 2.55 13.68 -11.56
CA ASP A 203 2.39 14.31 -12.88
C ASP A 203 2.49 13.27 -14.03
N ASN A 204 3.43 12.32 -13.95
CA ASN A 204 3.62 11.25 -14.94
C ASN A 204 2.57 10.13 -14.79
N ARG A 205 2.04 9.92 -13.58
CA ARG A 205 0.91 9.01 -13.33
C ARG A 205 -0.41 9.59 -13.84
N GLU A 206 -0.62 10.90 -13.68
CA GLU A 206 -1.84 11.59 -14.09
C GLU A 206 -1.82 12.06 -15.56
N VAL A 207 -0.89 11.62 -16.42
CA VAL A 207 -0.80 12.06 -17.84
C VAL A 207 -2.11 11.77 -18.57
N ARG A 208 -3.01 12.76 -18.48
CA ARG A 208 -4.20 12.97 -19.28
C ARG A 208 -3.71 13.58 -20.58
N PRO A 209 -4.20 13.11 -21.74
CA PRO A 209 -3.77 13.57 -23.06
C PRO A 209 -4.37 14.95 -23.40
N ALA A 210 -4.20 15.93 -22.52
CA ALA A 210 -4.62 17.30 -22.74
C ALA A 210 -3.65 18.24 -22.01
N SER A 211 -2.77 18.89 -22.78
CA SER A 211 -2.03 20.12 -22.45
C SER A 211 -0.61 20.07 -21.82
N ALA A 212 0.10 18.94 -21.85
CA ALA A 212 1.48 18.88 -21.30
C ALA A 212 2.62 19.09 -22.33
N ALA A 213 2.37 19.72 -23.49
CA ALA A 213 3.42 19.97 -24.50
C ALA A 213 4.50 20.99 -24.09
N TRP A 214 4.38 21.64 -22.93
CA TRP A 214 5.29 22.72 -22.51
C TRP A 214 6.03 22.49 -21.18
N ARG A 215 5.82 21.37 -20.48
CA ARG A 215 6.42 21.15 -19.14
C ARG A 215 7.47 20.04 -19.00
N LEU A 216 7.63 19.15 -19.99
CA LEU A 216 8.67 18.11 -19.95
C LEU A 216 9.91 18.55 -20.74
N LYS A 217 10.78 19.35 -20.12
CA LYS A 217 12.11 19.66 -20.69
C LYS A 217 13.31 19.11 -19.92
N HIS A 218 13.13 18.39 -18.80
CA HIS A 218 14.25 17.89 -18.01
C HIS A 218 14.13 16.44 -17.51
N ALA A 219 13.57 15.52 -18.31
CA ALA A 219 13.81 14.09 -18.13
C ALA A 219 14.93 13.63 -19.08
N ARG A 220 16.14 14.21 -18.91
CA ARG A 220 17.35 13.73 -19.58
C ARG A 220 18.50 13.69 -18.60
N THR A 221 18.53 12.64 -17.81
CA THR A 221 19.72 12.21 -17.08
C THR A 221 19.71 10.69 -17.14
N ASN A 222 20.66 10.17 -17.93
CA ASN A 222 21.17 8.79 -18.03
C ASN A 222 20.20 7.68 -17.66
N GLY A 223 19.89 6.77 -18.61
CA GLY A 223 19.04 5.58 -18.43
C GLY A 223 19.52 4.60 -17.34
N GLN A 224 19.47 5.06 -16.09
CA GLN A 224 19.66 4.36 -14.85
C GLN A 224 18.28 4.41 -14.20
N GLY A 225 17.58 3.27 -14.23
CA GLY A 225 16.46 3.07 -13.31
C GLY A 225 16.95 3.00 -11.86
N SER A 226 16.07 2.62 -10.95
CA SER A 226 16.41 2.37 -9.54
C SER A 226 17.48 1.28 -9.36
N MET A 227 17.70 0.41 -10.36
CA MET A 227 18.66 -0.71 -10.34
C MET A 227 18.50 -1.70 -9.17
N CYS A 228 17.42 -1.60 -8.40
CA CYS A 228 17.06 -2.52 -7.32
C CYS A 228 16.20 -3.67 -7.88
N ASN A 229 14.87 -3.56 -7.73
CA ASN A 229 13.94 -4.55 -8.22
C ASN A 229 13.56 -4.24 -9.65
N GLN A 230 13.67 -5.20 -10.55
CA GLN A 230 13.19 -5.04 -11.92
C GLN A 230 12.07 -6.05 -12.16
N ALA A 231 10.95 -5.62 -12.74
CA ALA A 231 9.79 -6.48 -12.96
C ALA A 231 9.10 -6.19 -14.29
N ILE A 232 8.45 -7.21 -14.84
CA ILE A 232 7.58 -7.09 -16.01
C ILE A 232 6.19 -7.57 -15.60
N MET A 233 5.18 -6.74 -15.86
CA MET A 233 3.78 -7.06 -15.58
C MET A 233 3.05 -7.25 -16.90
N LEU A 234 2.67 -8.48 -17.21
CA LEU A 234 1.95 -8.86 -18.43
C LEU A 234 0.45 -8.91 -18.15
N ILE A 235 -0.33 -8.13 -18.87
CA ILE A 235 -1.79 -8.05 -18.77
C ILE A 235 -2.40 -8.54 -20.08
N THR A 236 -3.09 -9.67 -20.05
CA THR A 236 -3.64 -10.34 -21.24
C THR A 236 -4.88 -11.16 -20.89
N ASP A 237 -5.72 -11.50 -21.86
CA ASP A 237 -6.79 -12.49 -21.68
C ASP A 237 -6.39 -13.92 -22.07
N GLY A 238 -5.14 -14.12 -22.52
CA GLY A 238 -4.58 -15.45 -22.72
C GLY A 238 -3.29 -15.46 -23.54
N ALA A 239 -2.46 -16.49 -23.34
CA ALA A 239 -1.29 -16.74 -24.17
C ALA A 239 -1.49 -18.06 -24.95
N MET A 240 -1.45 -17.99 -26.28
CA MET A 240 -1.59 -19.19 -27.12
C MET A 240 -0.38 -20.14 -27.00
N GLU A 241 0.79 -19.60 -26.68
CA GLU A 241 2.05 -20.34 -26.53
C GLU A 241 2.80 -19.92 -25.26
N ASP A 242 3.74 -20.77 -24.81
CA ASP A 242 4.53 -20.58 -23.58
C ASP A 242 5.76 -19.67 -23.80
N PHE A 243 6.07 -19.32 -25.06
CA PHE A 243 7.19 -18.46 -25.48
C PHE A 243 8.55 -18.84 -24.85
N GLU A 244 8.77 -20.13 -24.56
CA GLU A 244 9.96 -20.65 -23.88
C GLU A 244 11.27 -20.19 -24.54
N SER A 245 11.33 -20.25 -25.88
CA SER A 245 12.50 -19.84 -26.67
C SER A 245 12.93 -18.39 -26.43
N VAL A 246 11.97 -17.49 -26.16
CA VAL A 246 12.25 -16.08 -25.86
C VAL A 246 12.87 -15.93 -24.47
N PHE A 247 12.36 -16.68 -23.49
CA PHE A 247 12.91 -16.64 -22.13
C PHE A 247 14.29 -17.32 -22.05
N GLU A 248 14.52 -18.34 -22.87
CA GLU A 248 15.83 -18.98 -23.02
C GLU A 248 16.89 -18.01 -23.56
N GLU A 249 16.55 -17.19 -24.55
CA GLU A 249 17.49 -16.24 -25.18
C GLU A 249 17.75 -15.01 -24.29
N PHE A 250 16.70 -14.43 -23.70
CA PHE A 250 16.80 -13.11 -23.05
C PHE A 250 16.91 -13.15 -21.53
N ASN A 251 16.53 -14.26 -20.87
CA ASN A 251 16.52 -14.35 -19.40
C ASN A 251 17.41 -15.46 -18.83
N TRP A 252 17.55 -16.59 -19.51
CA TRP A 252 18.36 -17.72 -19.04
C TRP A 252 19.81 -17.61 -19.55
N PRO A 253 20.82 -18.13 -18.81
CA PRO A 253 20.76 -18.95 -17.59
C PRO A 253 20.89 -18.15 -16.28
N GLU A 254 21.31 -16.88 -16.32
CA GLU A 254 21.61 -16.12 -15.10
C GLU A 254 20.34 -15.68 -14.35
N ARG A 255 19.17 -15.72 -15.00
CA ARG A 255 17.88 -15.25 -14.46
C ARG A 255 18.01 -13.86 -13.81
N ARG A 256 18.89 -13.04 -14.37
CA ARG A 256 19.18 -11.67 -13.92
C ARG A 256 18.04 -10.72 -14.32
N VAL A 257 17.21 -11.11 -15.29
CA VAL A 257 16.06 -10.34 -15.74
C VAL A 257 14.78 -10.82 -15.02
N ARG A 258 14.37 -9.99 -14.07
CA ARG A 258 13.00 -9.49 -13.89
C ARG A 258 11.90 -10.50 -13.57
N THR A 259 11.46 -10.49 -12.32
CA THR A 259 10.22 -11.11 -11.85
C THR A 259 9.07 -10.81 -12.83
N ILE A 260 8.47 -11.84 -13.43
CA ILE A 260 7.36 -11.68 -14.38
C ILE A 260 6.03 -11.97 -13.69
N PHE A 261 5.19 -10.94 -13.60
CA PHE A 261 3.83 -11.06 -13.13
C PHE A 261 2.89 -11.20 -14.31
N THR A 262 1.94 -12.12 -14.23
CA THR A 262 0.94 -12.33 -15.28
C THR A 262 -0.45 -12.13 -14.71
N TYR A 263 -1.19 -11.18 -15.29
CA TYR A 263 -2.58 -10.89 -14.97
C TYR A 263 -3.46 -11.40 -16.10
N LEU A 264 -4.19 -12.49 -15.84
CA LEU A 264 -5.16 -13.05 -16.77
C LEU A 264 -6.49 -12.33 -16.60
N ILE A 265 -6.97 -11.65 -17.64
CA ILE A 265 -8.22 -10.88 -17.62
C ILE A 265 -9.35 -11.62 -18.31
N GLY A 266 -10.48 -11.69 -17.62
CA GLY A 266 -11.74 -12.19 -18.17
C GLY A 266 -12.23 -13.43 -17.44
N ARG A 267 -13.48 -13.82 -17.74
CA ARG A 267 -14.13 -14.96 -17.07
C ARG A 267 -13.67 -16.31 -17.60
N GLU A 268 -13.11 -16.32 -18.81
CA GLU A 268 -12.63 -17.53 -19.47
C GLU A 268 -11.19 -17.81 -19.04
N MET A 269 -10.90 -19.05 -18.64
CA MET A 269 -9.58 -19.49 -18.19
C MET A 269 -8.88 -20.40 -19.22
N THR A 270 -9.27 -20.32 -20.49
CA THR A 270 -8.85 -21.24 -21.56
C THR A 270 -7.32 -21.30 -21.73
N PHE A 271 -6.61 -20.21 -21.42
CA PHE A 271 -5.15 -20.09 -21.53
C PHE A 271 -4.45 -19.81 -20.19
N ALA A 272 -5.09 -20.20 -19.08
CA ALA A 272 -4.54 -19.98 -17.73
C ALA A 272 -3.26 -20.80 -17.48
N GLN A 273 -3.12 -21.98 -18.10
CA GLN A 273 -1.97 -22.84 -17.86
C GLN A 273 -0.66 -22.21 -18.36
N ASN A 274 -0.68 -21.65 -19.57
CA ASN A 274 0.48 -21.05 -20.22
C ASN A 274 0.91 -19.78 -19.50
N THR A 275 -0.05 -18.90 -19.18
CA THR A 275 0.21 -17.67 -18.40
C THR A 275 0.76 -17.98 -17.01
N LYS A 276 0.21 -19.00 -16.33
CA LYS A 276 0.73 -19.48 -15.05
C LYS A 276 2.15 -20.03 -15.17
N TRP A 277 2.45 -20.78 -16.23
CA TRP A 277 3.78 -21.32 -16.48
C TRP A 277 4.83 -20.20 -16.62
N ILE A 278 4.49 -19.14 -17.37
CA ILE A 278 5.35 -17.96 -17.56
C ILE A 278 5.70 -17.31 -16.21
N ALA A 279 4.71 -17.07 -15.34
CA ALA A 279 4.95 -16.48 -14.02
C ALA A 279 5.80 -17.40 -13.12
N CYS A 280 5.46 -18.69 -13.05
CA CYS A 280 6.14 -19.64 -12.18
C CYS A 280 7.63 -19.82 -12.55
N ASN A 281 7.96 -19.89 -13.84
CA ASN A 281 9.34 -20.08 -14.29
C ASN A 281 10.22 -18.84 -14.10
N ASN A 282 9.60 -17.66 -14.07
CA ASN A 282 10.29 -16.37 -13.93
C ASN A 282 10.16 -15.78 -12.51
N LYS A 283 10.00 -16.63 -11.49
CA LYS A 283 9.95 -16.26 -10.05
C LYS A 283 8.86 -15.22 -9.69
N GLY A 284 7.85 -15.06 -10.53
CA GLY A 284 6.77 -14.10 -10.31
C GLY A 284 5.50 -14.75 -9.76
N TYR A 285 4.38 -14.09 -10.03
CA TYR A 285 3.07 -14.49 -9.55
C TYR A 285 2.03 -14.42 -10.64
N TYR A 286 1.12 -15.39 -10.62
CA TYR A 286 -0.01 -15.46 -11.53
C TYR A 286 -1.27 -15.04 -10.80
N THR A 287 -2.01 -14.11 -11.40
CA THR A 287 -3.27 -13.64 -10.84
C THR A 287 -4.36 -13.64 -11.91
N HIS A 288 -5.56 -14.05 -11.51
CA HIS A 288 -6.73 -14.07 -12.39
C HIS A 288 -7.73 -13.00 -11.95
N ILE A 289 -8.09 -12.12 -12.88
CA ILE A 289 -8.98 -11.00 -12.64
C ILE A 289 -10.23 -11.17 -13.51
N SER A 290 -11.35 -11.51 -12.86
CA SER A 290 -12.63 -11.72 -13.53
C SER A 290 -13.49 -10.47 -13.57
N THR A 291 -13.43 -9.65 -12.52
CA THR A 291 -14.29 -8.47 -12.34
C THR A 291 -13.48 -7.23 -11.96
N LEU A 292 -14.12 -6.06 -12.00
CA LEU A 292 -13.50 -4.81 -11.56
C LEU A 292 -13.26 -4.77 -10.04
N ALA A 293 -14.11 -5.42 -9.25
CA ALA A 293 -13.98 -5.45 -7.79
C ALA A 293 -12.76 -6.27 -7.36
N ASP A 294 -12.44 -7.34 -8.09
CA ASP A 294 -11.32 -8.23 -7.77
C ASP A 294 -9.95 -7.57 -8.00
N VAL A 295 -9.89 -6.46 -8.76
CA VAL A 295 -8.62 -5.85 -9.19
C VAL A 295 -7.77 -5.41 -8.00
N GLN A 296 -8.37 -4.74 -7.01
CA GLN A 296 -7.64 -4.13 -5.91
C GLN A 296 -6.88 -5.16 -5.07
N GLU A 297 -7.55 -6.22 -4.63
CA GLU A 297 -6.95 -7.28 -3.81
C GLU A 297 -5.87 -8.05 -4.58
N ASN A 298 -6.16 -8.38 -5.83
CA ASN A 298 -5.29 -9.18 -6.69
C ASN A 298 -4.01 -8.47 -7.14
N VAL A 299 -4.05 -7.15 -7.30
CA VAL A 299 -2.85 -6.37 -7.63
C VAL A 299 -1.91 -6.34 -6.41
N MET A 300 -2.42 -6.16 -5.20
CA MET A 300 -1.57 -5.99 -4.01
C MET A 300 -0.70 -7.22 -3.68
N GLU A 301 -1.07 -8.41 -4.13
CA GLU A 301 -0.30 -9.65 -3.94
C GLU A 301 1.13 -9.61 -4.51
N TYR A 302 1.39 -8.79 -5.55
CA TYR A 302 2.75 -8.70 -6.10
C TYR A 302 3.74 -8.12 -5.06
N LEU A 303 3.27 -7.28 -4.13
CA LEU A 303 4.11 -6.70 -3.07
C LEU A 303 4.66 -7.79 -2.14
N HIS A 304 3.86 -8.82 -1.84
CA HIS A 304 4.31 -9.96 -1.06
C HIS A 304 5.44 -10.74 -1.75
N VAL A 305 5.45 -10.79 -3.08
CA VAL A 305 6.54 -11.46 -3.82
C VAL A 305 7.81 -10.60 -3.84
N LEU A 306 7.66 -9.29 -4.04
CA LEU A 306 8.80 -8.37 -4.06
C LEU A 306 9.44 -8.15 -2.68
N SER A 307 8.70 -8.38 -1.59
CA SER A 307 9.24 -8.27 -0.22
C SER A 307 10.12 -9.46 0.21
N ARG A 308 10.00 -10.63 -0.44
CA ARG A 308 10.70 -11.87 -0.03
C ARG A 308 12.23 -11.73 0.10
N PRO A 309 12.96 -11.11 -0.87
CA PRO A 309 14.40 -10.95 -0.76
C PRO A 309 14.82 -10.13 0.45
N MET A 310 14.03 -9.11 0.81
CA MET A 310 14.28 -8.26 1.97
C MET A 310 14.14 -9.04 3.27
N VAL A 311 13.12 -9.91 3.35
CA VAL A 311 12.90 -10.78 4.51
C VAL A 311 14.08 -11.73 4.72
N ILE A 312 14.60 -12.31 3.63
CA ILE A 312 15.70 -13.28 3.68
C ILE A 312 17.01 -12.62 4.11
N ASN A 313 17.29 -11.43 3.58
CA ASN A 313 18.53 -10.70 3.88
C ASN A 313 18.53 -10.09 5.30
N HIS A 314 17.37 -10.04 5.99
CA HIS A 314 17.20 -9.40 7.30
C HIS A 314 17.68 -7.95 7.33
N ASP A 315 17.71 -7.31 6.17
CA ASP A 315 18.25 -5.99 5.97
C ASP A 315 17.09 -5.13 5.46
N HIS A 316 16.53 -4.33 6.36
CA HIS A 316 15.68 -3.23 5.93
C HIS A 316 15.84 -2.04 6.87
N ASP A 317 16.08 -0.91 6.25
CA ASP A 317 16.20 0.40 6.88
C ASP A 317 14.84 0.99 7.18
N ILE A 318 14.82 1.89 8.15
CA ILE A 318 13.67 2.73 8.45
C ILE A 318 13.45 3.69 7.28
N ILE A 319 12.22 3.76 6.78
CA ILE A 319 11.86 4.68 5.69
C ILE A 319 11.09 5.89 6.21
N TRP A 320 11.22 7.00 5.50
CA TRP A 320 10.43 8.21 5.68
C TRP A 320 9.59 8.44 4.44
N THR A 321 8.30 8.66 4.61
CA THR A 321 7.43 8.97 3.48
C THR A 321 7.45 10.45 3.13
N GLU A 322 7.01 10.74 1.91
CA GLU A 322 6.58 12.06 1.50
C GLU A 322 5.49 12.63 2.43
N ALA A 323 5.32 13.95 2.34
CA ALA A 323 4.31 14.67 3.08
C ALA A 323 2.92 14.28 2.55
N TYR A 324 2.07 13.76 3.41
CA TYR A 324 0.68 13.48 3.08
C TYR A 324 -0.25 14.07 4.13
N MET A 325 -1.53 14.13 3.78
CA MET A 325 -2.58 14.52 4.71
C MET A 325 -3.32 13.26 5.14
N ASP A 326 -3.39 13.03 6.44
CA ASP A 326 -4.06 11.84 6.94
C ASP A 326 -5.56 11.91 6.67
N THR A 327 -6.07 10.92 5.94
CA THR A 327 -7.49 10.79 5.58
C THR A 327 -8.34 10.25 6.73
N VAL A 328 -7.72 9.62 7.73
CA VAL A 328 -8.43 9.09 8.91
C VAL A 328 -9.07 10.23 9.69
N VAL A 329 -8.42 11.39 9.68
CA VAL A 329 -8.84 12.55 10.44
C VAL A 329 -9.35 13.64 9.50
N THR A 330 -10.60 13.49 9.08
CA THR A 330 -11.35 14.49 8.27
C THR A 330 -11.41 15.89 8.91
N GLN A 331 -10.98 16.04 10.16
CA GLN A 331 -11.02 17.28 10.94
C GLN A 331 -9.67 17.97 11.14
N SER A 332 -8.53 17.29 10.92
CA SER A 332 -7.19 17.87 11.14
C SER A 332 -6.43 17.99 9.83
N LEU A 333 -6.41 19.19 9.27
CA LEU A 333 -5.71 19.56 8.03
C LEU A 333 -4.18 19.67 8.22
N LEU A 334 -3.57 18.70 8.90
CA LEU A 334 -2.13 18.70 9.16
C LEU A 334 -1.40 17.85 8.13
N LEU A 335 -0.33 18.41 7.58
CA LEU A 335 0.63 17.65 6.78
C LEU A 335 1.53 16.86 7.72
N MET A 336 1.63 15.57 7.48
CA MET A 336 2.40 14.62 8.27
C MET A 336 3.37 13.87 7.37
N THR A 337 4.42 13.34 7.96
CA THR A 337 5.30 12.32 7.36
C THR A 337 5.29 11.11 8.29
N SER A 338 5.26 9.91 7.71
CA SER A 338 5.37 8.68 8.50
C SER A 338 6.80 8.18 8.50
N VAL A 339 7.20 7.66 9.65
CA VAL A 339 8.34 6.77 9.76
C VAL A 339 7.80 5.35 9.77
N ALA A 340 8.20 4.52 8.81
CA ALA A 340 7.69 3.16 8.68
C ALA A 340 8.81 2.12 8.62
N MET A 341 8.52 0.93 9.16
CA MET A 341 9.42 -0.21 9.20
C MET A 341 8.64 -1.51 8.97
N PRO A 342 9.13 -2.43 8.13
CA PRO A 342 8.49 -3.73 7.94
C PRO A 342 8.58 -4.60 9.20
N VAL A 343 7.64 -5.51 9.35
CA VAL A 343 7.68 -6.57 10.36
C VAL A 343 7.68 -7.92 9.68
N PHE A 344 8.73 -8.70 9.92
CA PHE A 344 8.93 -10.01 9.31
C PHE A 344 8.71 -11.17 10.29
N SER A 345 8.22 -12.30 9.78
CA SER A 345 8.12 -13.52 10.58
C SER A 345 9.50 -14.15 10.81
N LYS A 346 9.93 -14.19 12.06
CA LYS A 346 11.19 -14.85 12.48
C LYS A 346 11.06 -16.35 12.76
N LYS A 347 9.90 -16.96 12.47
CA LYS A 347 9.69 -18.40 12.72
C LYS A 347 10.57 -19.23 11.79
N LYS A 348 11.34 -20.18 12.37
CA LYS A 348 12.32 -21.02 11.62
C LYS A 348 11.73 -21.70 10.38
N GLU A 349 10.48 -22.15 10.47
CA GLU A 349 9.76 -22.84 9.39
C GLU A 349 9.38 -21.92 8.21
N THR A 350 9.17 -20.63 8.48
CA THR A 350 8.74 -19.65 7.47
C THR A 350 9.87 -18.75 6.99
N LEU A 351 11.09 -18.89 7.53
CA LEU A 351 12.25 -18.09 7.14
C LEU A 351 12.56 -18.22 5.64
N SER A 352 12.45 -19.42 5.08
CA SER A 352 12.69 -19.67 3.65
C SER A 352 11.60 -19.10 2.74
N HIS A 353 10.40 -18.86 3.27
CA HIS A 353 9.26 -18.34 2.53
C HIS A 353 9.22 -16.81 2.51
N GLY A 354 9.96 -16.15 3.40
CA GLY A 354 10.08 -14.69 3.43
C GLY A 354 8.75 -13.99 3.71
N ILE A 355 8.07 -14.32 4.80
CA ILE A 355 6.73 -13.81 5.11
C ILE A 355 6.80 -12.42 5.78
N LEU A 356 6.20 -11.43 5.12
CA LEU A 356 5.84 -10.12 5.69
C LEU A 356 4.58 -10.26 6.56
N LEU A 357 4.68 -9.91 7.84
CA LEU A 357 3.54 -9.86 8.76
C LEU A 357 2.76 -8.55 8.63
N GLY A 358 3.46 -7.46 8.30
CA GLY A 358 2.87 -6.14 8.22
C GLY A 358 3.93 -5.05 8.27
N VAL A 359 3.50 -3.82 8.50
CA VAL A 359 4.34 -2.64 8.62
C VAL A 359 3.92 -1.89 9.88
N VAL A 360 4.89 -1.54 10.71
CA VAL A 360 4.70 -0.60 11.83
C VAL A 360 5.08 0.79 11.38
N GLY A 361 4.35 1.79 11.85
CA GLY A 361 4.67 3.18 11.57
C GLY A 361 4.25 4.12 12.68
N THR A 362 4.83 5.30 12.65
CA THR A 362 4.41 6.42 13.48
C THR A 362 4.38 7.70 12.65
N ASP A 363 3.36 8.51 12.89
CA ASP A 363 3.20 9.78 12.20
C ASP A 363 3.88 10.91 12.97
N ILE A 364 4.49 11.80 12.20
CA ILE A 364 5.15 12.98 12.72
C ILE A 364 4.57 14.19 11.98
N PRO A 365 3.83 15.07 12.67
CA PRO A 365 3.37 16.32 12.08
C PRO A 365 4.57 17.16 11.67
N LEU A 366 4.56 17.67 10.44
CA LEU A 366 5.65 18.49 9.94
C LEU A 366 5.78 19.81 10.71
N THR A 367 4.73 20.24 11.39
CA THR A 367 4.76 21.38 12.33
C THR A 367 5.72 21.12 13.49
N GLU A 368 5.80 19.90 14.01
CA GLU A 368 6.74 19.55 15.10
C GLU A 368 8.17 19.54 14.60
N VAL A 369 8.43 19.00 13.40
CA VAL A 369 9.77 19.03 12.80
C VAL A 369 10.23 20.46 12.57
N MET A 370 9.34 21.34 12.10
CA MET A 370 9.66 22.74 11.86
C MET A 370 9.90 23.55 13.14
N LYS A 371 9.42 23.10 14.32
CA LYS A 371 9.75 23.74 15.61
C LYS A 371 11.23 23.59 15.97
N LEU A 372 11.92 22.58 15.46
CA LEU A 372 13.37 22.41 15.66
C LEU A 372 14.19 23.50 14.97
N ALA A 373 13.63 24.16 13.96
CA ALA A 373 14.25 25.26 13.23
C ALA A 373 13.43 26.56 13.42
N PRO A 374 13.48 27.19 14.61
CA PRO A 374 12.62 28.30 14.95
C PRO A 374 12.91 29.56 14.12
N ARG A 375 11.87 30.12 13.51
CA ARG A 375 11.96 31.34 12.68
C ARG A 375 12.53 32.56 13.42
N TYR A 376 12.26 32.68 14.72
CA TYR A 376 12.71 33.83 15.50
C TYR A 376 14.24 33.91 15.64
N MET A 377 14.96 32.79 15.46
CA MET A 377 16.43 32.79 15.47
C MET A 377 17.04 33.20 14.12
N LEU A 378 16.28 33.11 13.02
CA LEU A 378 16.75 33.33 11.65
C LEU A 378 16.59 34.79 11.16
N GLY A 379 15.78 35.59 11.87
CA GLY A 379 15.43 36.96 11.47
C GLY A 379 14.20 37.06 10.56
N ALA A 380 13.76 38.29 10.25
CA ALA A 380 12.46 38.56 9.62
C ALA A 380 12.27 37.95 8.21
N HIS A 381 13.37 37.71 7.48
CA HIS A 381 13.35 37.14 6.13
C HIS A 381 13.87 35.69 6.07
N GLY A 382 14.38 35.17 7.18
CA GLY A 382 14.93 33.82 7.24
C GLY A 382 13.82 32.79 7.42
N TYR A 383 13.85 31.73 6.61
CA TYR A 383 12.97 30.59 6.77
C TYR A 383 13.74 29.28 6.58
N SER A 384 13.30 28.25 7.27
CA SER A 384 13.72 26.87 7.06
C SER A 384 12.75 26.19 6.09
N PHE A 385 13.27 25.21 5.36
CA PHE A 385 12.48 24.32 4.53
C PHE A 385 13.10 22.92 4.57
N LEU A 386 12.29 21.91 4.30
CA LEU A 386 12.71 20.51 4.25
C LEU A 386 12.55 20.01 2.81
N ILE A 387 13.58 19.33 2.30
CA ILE A 387 13.61 18.77 0.94
C ILE A 387 14.01 17.29 1.00
N THR A 388 13.42 16.48 0.13
CA THR A 388 13.75 15.07 -0.06
C THR A 388 14.96 14.89 -1.00
N ASN A 389 15.55 13.71 -1.03
CA ASN A 389 16.59 13.34 -2.00
C ASN A 389 16.16 13.49 -3.47
N ASN A 390 14.85 13.41 -3.74
CA ASN A 390 14.26 13.60 -5.06
C ASN A 390 14.00 15.09 -5.40
N GLY A 391 14.28 16.01 -4.48
CA GLY A 391 14.08 17.44 -4.69
C GLY A 391 12.66 17.94 -4.40
N TYR A 392 11.79 17.09 -3.84
CA TYR A 392 10.46 17.51 -3.40
C TYR A 392 10.52 18.24 -2.06
N ILE A 393 9.66 19.25 -1.92
CA ILE A 393 9.56 20.04 -0.69
C ILE A 393 8.64 19.30 0.28
N LEU A 394 9.21 18.86 1.40
CA LEU A 394 8.45 18.22 2.48
C LEU A 394 7.76 19.28 3.34
N ALA A 395 8.46 20.37 3.70
CA ALA A 395 7.89 21.46 4.49
C ALA A 395 8.43 22.81 4.00
N HIS A 396 7.53 23.76 3.77
CA HIS A 396 7.87 25.14 3.39
C HIS A 396 6.77 26.09 3.87
N PRO A 397 7.09 27.35 4.25
CA PRO A 397 6.09 28.33 4.70
C PRO A 397 4.93 28.56 3.71
N ASP A 398 5.22 28.47 2.41
CA ASP A 398 4.23 28.63 1.33
C ASP A 398 3.59 27.30 0.87
N LEU A 399 4.00 26.15 1.44
CA LEU A 399 3.38 24.88 1.12
C LEU A 399 1.97 24.85 1.73
N ARG A 400 0.96 24.73 0.87
CA ARG A 400 -0.46 24.69 1.29
C ARG A 400 -1.09 23.38 0.83
N PRO A 401 -1.83 22.68 1.71
CA PRO A 401 -2.62 21.55 1.28
C PRO A 401 -3.71 22.04 0.30
N LEU A 402 -3.76 21.45 -0.90
CA LEU A 402 -4.82 21.70 -1.87
C LEU A 402 -6.06 20.91 -1.46
N VAL A 403 -6.87 21.47 -0.55
CA VAL A 403 -8.08 20.81 0.00
C VAL A 403 -9.24 20.78 -1.01
N ASN A 404 -9.20 21.59 -2.07
CA ASN A 404 -10.39 21.85 -2.90
C ASN A 404 -10.77 20.74 -3.90
N ASP A 405 -9.86 19.82 -4.26
CA ASP A 405 -10.17 18.75 -5.23
C ASP A 405 -10.68 17.45 -4.60
N LEU A 406 -10.54 17.26 -3.28
CA LEU A 406 -11.02 16.06 -2.58
C LEU A 406 -12.53 16.10 -2.25
N ARG A 407 -13.19 17.25 -2.39
CA ARG A 407 -14.66 17.39 -2.22
C ARG A 407 -15.45 17.28 -3.52
N GLN A 408 -14.79 17.17 -4.67
CA GLN A 408 -15.43 17.13 -5.99
C GLN A 408 -15.15 15.88 -6.83
N ARG A 409 -14.54 14.82 -6.25
CA ARG A 409 -14.44 13.52 -6.91
C ARG A 409 -15.29 12.48 -6.22
#